data_AF-G5GB50-F1
#
_entry.id   AF-G5GB50-F1
#
_cell.length_a   1.000
_cell.length_b   1.000
_cell.length_c   1.000
_cell.angle_alpha   90.00
_cell.angle_beta   90.00
_cell.angle_gamma   90.00
#
_symmetry.space_group_name_H-M   'P 1'
#
loop_
_entity.id
_entity.type
_entity.pdbx_description
1 polymer ?
#
loop_
_entity_poly.entity_id
_entity_poly.type
_entity_poly.pdbx_seq_one_letter_code
_entity_poly.pdbx_strand_id
1 'polypeptide(L)'
;MKRLLLMCFLVLGSFSAYAQSCVIDGAIIPDSLLRVSVDEMRSDSAKQIVAKRLGCLSPFAIETIRIFPKGKMQTFCREPADIILIQTNTLAQLQWIVNDKVAKPKKRLTIIDYKLSPTCLEAALPKGIKPKKILSIQVLTHTAYTIRPGARPIVVVKTKK
;
A
#
# COMPACT_ATOMS: atom_id res chain seq x y z
N MET A 1 -40.30 1.50 28.55
CA MET A 1 -39.25 2.13 27.72
C MET A 1 -37.84 1.97 28.33
N LYS A 2 -37.36 0.73 28.56
CA LYS A 2 -36.01 0.48 29.12
C LYS A 2 -35.19 -0.57 28.39
N ARG A 3 -35.81 -1.38 27.50
CA ARG A 3 -35.13 -2.43 26.73
C ARG A 3 -34.51 -1.94 25.41
N LEU A 4 -34.98 -0.82 24.86
CA LEU A 4 -34.46 -0.27 23.60
C LEU A 4 -33.12 0.47 23.78
N LEU A 5 -32.89 1.07 24.95
CA LEU A 5 -31.62 1.74 25.26
C LEU A 5 -30.45 0.76 25.42
N LEU A 6 -30.72 -0.48 25.89
CA LEU A 6 -29.68 -1.48 26.15
C LEU A 6 -29.06 -2.02 24.85
N MET A 7 -29.85 -2.09 23.77
CA MET A 7 -29.37 -2.51 22.45
C MET A 7 -28.49 -1.45 21.78
N CYS A 8 -28.73 -0.16 22.02
CA CYS A 8 -27.86 0.89 21.50
C CYS A 8 -26.44 0.83 22.10
N PHE A 9 -26.29 0.46 23.39
CA PHE A 9 -24.98 0.35 24.03
C PHE A 9 -24.16 -0.88 23.60
N LEU A 10 -24.81 -1.96 23.17
CA LEU A 10 -24.12 -3.16 22.66
C LEU A 10 -23.48 -2.96 21.28
N VAL A 11 -23.91 -1.96 20.51
CA VAL A 11 -23.31 -1.61 19.20
C VAL A 11 -22.15 -0.63 19.34
N LEU A 12 -22.02 0.04 20.49
CA LEU A 12 -20.91 0.97 20.81
C LEU A 12 -19.65 0.27 21.32
N GLY A 13 -19.69 -1.05 21.53
CA GLY A 13 -18.66 -1.82 22.21
C GLY A 13 -17.74 -2.63 21.30
N SER A 14 -17.15 -2.05 20.25
CA SER A 14 -15.97 -2.64 19.57
C SER A 14 -15.15 -1.60 18.82
N PHE A 15 -15.08 -0.35 19.30
CA PHE A 15 -14.00 0.56 18.89
C PHE A 15 -12.75 0.26 19.73
N SER A 16 -12.33 -1.00 19.74
CA SER A 16 -10.99 -1.36 20.16
C SER A 16 -10.05 -0.75 19.11
N ALA A 17 -9.56 0.45 19.43
CA ALA A 17 -8.39 1.03 18.79
C ALA A 17 -7.19 0.14 19.14
N TYR A 18 -7.15 -1.05 18.55
CA TYR A 18 -5.93 -1.82 18.49
C TYR A 18 -4.97 -0.94 17.69
N ALA A 19 -3.97 -0.37 18.36
CA ALA A 19 -2.75 0.03 17.68
C ALA A 19 -2.25 -1.25 17.01
N GLN A 20 -2.40 -1.34 15.69
CA GLN A 20 -1.93 -2.44 14.86
C GLN A 20 -0.87 -1.84 13.94
N SER A 21 0.26 -2.51 13.79
CA SER A 21 1.32 -2.03 12.92
C SER A 21 1.18 -2.72 11.57
N CYS A 22 0.82 -1.95 10.54
CA CYS A 22 0.81 -2.45 9.17
C CYS A 22 2.18 -2.24 8.53
N VAL A 23 2.73 -3.31 7.95
CA VAL A 23 4.01 -3.28 7.24
C VAL A 23 3.79 -3.83 5.84
N ILE A 24 4.14 -3.08 4.80
CA ILE A 24 4.12 -3.55 3.41
C ILE A 24 5.56 -3.62 2.90
N ASP A 25 6.01 -4.80 2.45
CA ASP A 25 7.35 -5.02 1.88
C ASP A 25 8.51 -4.53 2.77
N GLY A 26 8.31 -4.55 4.10
CA GLY A 26 9.28 -4.08 5.09
C GLY A 26 9.17 -2.59 5.46
N ALA A 27 8.31 -1.82 4.79
CA ALA A 27 8.03 -0.43 5.14
C ALA A 27 6.84 -0.32 6.11
N ILE A 28 7.00 0.45 7.18
CA ILE A 28 5.91 0.74 8.12
C ILE A 28 4.93 1.70 7.45
N ILE A 29 3.66 1.33 7.45
CA ILE A 29 2.59 2.09 6.81
C ILE A 29 1.85 2.89 7.88
N PRO A 30 1.72 4.22 7.72
CA PRO A 30 0.95 5.02 8.65
C PRO A 30 -0.55 4.72 8.49
N ASP A 31 -1.29 4.78 9.60
CA ASP A 31 -2.74 4.59 9.61
C ASP A 31 -3.49 5.58 8.71
N SER A 32 -2.90 6.76 8.44
CA SER A 32 -3.43 7.74 7.49
C SER A 32 -3.43 7.24 6.05
N LEU A 33 -2.53 6.31 5.71
CA LEU A 33 -2.42 5.70 4.38
C LEU A 33 -3.19 4.38 4.31
N LEU A 34 -3.11 3.55 5.35
CA LEU A 34 -3.81 2.27 5.41
C LEU A 34 -4.21 1.92 6.84
N ARG A 35 -5.46 2.19 7.17
CA ARG A 35 -6.09 1.67 8.38
C ARG A 35 -6.77 0.35 8.07
N VAL A 36 -6.43 -0.71 8.79
CA VAL A 36 -7.01 -2.05 8.67
C VAL A 36 -7.12 -2.70 10.04
N SER A 37 -8.09 -3.59 10.23
CA SER A 37 -8.18 -4.45 11.42
C SER A 37 -7.69 -5.86 11.15
N VAL A 38 -7.22 -6.56 12.19
CA VAL A 38 -6.91 -8.00 12.16
C VAL A 38 -8.08 -8.81 11.61
N ASP A 39 -9.32 -8.53 12.01
CA ASP A 39 -10.50 -9.27 11.54
C ASP A 39 -10.73 -9.07 10.04
N GLU A 40 -10.56 -7.84 9.54
CA GLU A 40 -10.60 -7.56 8.10
C GLU A 40 -9.51 -8.32 7.35
N MET A 41 -8.30 -8.38 7.92
CA MET A 41 -7.15 -9.06 7.30
C MET A 41 -7.23 -10.59 7.37
N ARG A 42 -8.10 -11.15 8.22
CA ARG A 42 -8.42 -12.59 8.25
C ARG A 42 -9.49 -12.99 7.25
N SER A 43 -10.24 -12.03 6.71
CA SER A 43 -11.32 -12.30 5.76
C SER A 43 -10.78 -12.65 4.37
N ASP A 44 -11.57 -13.39 3.58
CA ASP A 44 -11.27 -13.68 2.17
C ASP A 44 -11.18 -12.42 1.31
N SER A 45 -11.72 -11.30 1.80
CA SER A 45 -11.71 -9.99 1.15
C SER A 45 -10.51 -9.12 1.53
N ALA A 46 -9.56 -9.63 2.33
CA ALA A 46 -8.46 -8.84 2.87
C ALA A 46 -7.66 -8.10 1.77
N LYS A 47 -7.29 -8.80 0.68
CA LYS A 47 -6.54 -8.19 -0.44
C LYS A 47 -7.32 -7.07 -1.10
N GLN A 48 -8.61 -7.24 -1.23
CA GLN A 48 -9.53 -6.29 -1.85
C GLN A 48 -9.73 -5.06 -0.96
N ILE A 49 -9.84 -5.24 0.35
CA ILE A 49 -9.91 -4.15 1.33
C ILE A 49 -8.64 -3.30 1.27
N VAL A 50 -7.46 -3.93 1.30
CA VAL A 50 -6.16 -3.24 1.23
C VAL A 50 -6.04 -2.46 -0.08
N ALA A 51 -6.31 -3.10 -1.21
CA ALA A 51 -6.25 -2.47 -2.54
C ALA A 51 -7.18 -1.25 -2.64
N LYS A 52 -8.45 -1.40 -2.19
CA LYS A 52 -9.45 -0.33 -2.22
C LYS A 52 -9.04 0.86 -1.36
N ARG A 53 -8.51 0.61 -0.15
CA ARG A 53 -8.10 1.68 0.78
C ARG A 53 -6.84 2.39 0.31
N LEU A 54 -5.86 1.66 -0.22
CA LEU A 54 -4.65 2.27 -0.80
C LEU A 54 -4.95 3.06 -2.09
N GLY A 55 -5.96 2.64 -2.85
CA GLY A 55 -6.42 3.32 -4.06
C GLY A 55 -5.39 3.39 -5.21
N CYS A 56 -4.27 2.67 -5.09
CA CYS A 56 -3.15 2.71 -6.04
C CYS A 56 -2.55 1.33 -6.32
N LEU A 57 -3.07 0.29 -5.67
CA LEU A 57 -2.58 -1.08 -5.75
C LEU A 57 -3.73 -2.00 -6.19
N SER A 58 -3.44 -2.94 -7.09
CA SER A 58 -4.39 -3.99 -7.46
C SER A 58 -4.44 -5.08 -6.38
N PRO A 59 -5.60 -5.71 -6.10
CA PRO A 59 -5.66 -6.87 -5.21
C PRO A 59 -4.73 -8.00 -5.66
N PHE A 60 -4.53 -8.16 -6.98
CA PHE A 60 -3.64 -9.16 -7.58
C PHE A 60 -2.16 -8.88 -7.32
N ALA A 61 -1.79 -7.63 -6.99
CA ALA A 61 -0.42 -7.28 -6.63
C ALA A 61 -0.07 -7.67 -5.19
N ILE A 62 -1.06 -8.01 -4.36
CA ILE A 62 -0.86 -8.48 -3.00
C ILE A 62 -0.66 -9.99 -3.04
N GLU A 63 0.53 -10.43 -2.68
CA GLU A 63 0.91 -11.84 -2.69
C GLU A 63 0.42 -12.53 -1.43
N THR A 64 0.83 -12.03 -0.26
CA THR A 64 0.44 -12.59 1.03
C THR A 64 0.11 -11.51 2.05
N ILE A 65 -0.78 -11.85 2.99
CA ILE A 65 -1.06 -11.09 4.19
C ILE A 65 -0.85 -12.06 5.35
N ARG A 66 0.03 -11.71 6.29
CA ARG A 66 0.32 -12.50 7.49
C ARG A 66 0.04 -11.65 8.71
N ILE A 67 -0.55 -12.27 9.72
CA ILE A 67 -0.92 -11.59 10.96
C ILE A 67 -0.13 -12.24 12.09
N PHE A 68 0.63 -11.43 12.81
CA PHE A 68 1.35 -11.84 14.00
C PHE A 68 0.59 -11.31 15.22
N PRO A 69 -0.12 -12.19 15.95
CA PRO A 69 -0.89 -11.79 17.11
C PRO A 69 0.03 -11.38 18.28
N LYS A 70 -0.49 -10.52 19.16
CA LYS A 70 0.15 -10.19 20.45
C LYS A 70 0.50 -11.46 21.26
N GLY A 71 1.58 -11.41 22.04
CA GLY A 71 1.85 -12.38 23.11
C GLY A 71 2.94 -13.43 22.86
N LYS A 72 3.74 -13.35 21.79
CA LYS A 72 4.90 -14.25 21.56
C LYS A 72 6.28 -13.57 21.68
N MET A 73 6.35 -12.30 22.09
CA MET A 73 7.60 -11.58 22.34
C MET A 73 7.60 -11.00 23.75
N GLN A 74 8.57 -11.41 24.56
CA GLN A 74 8.78 -10.90 25.92
C GLN A 74 9.48 -9.54 25.81
N THR A 75 8.81 -8.44 26.17
CA THR A 75 9.45 -7.11 26.21
C THR A 75 9.13 -6.39 27.52
N PHE A 76 10.17 -5.81 28.14
CA PHE A 76 10.08 -4.97 29.34
C PHE A 76 9.50 -3.56 29.07
N CYS A 77 9.21 -3.23 27.80
CA CYS A 77 8.57 -1.98 27.35
C CYS A 77 7.21 -2.29 26.69
N ARG A 78 6.32 -1.26 26.64
CA ARG A 78 4.92 -1.24 26.13
C ARG A 78 4.55 -2.43 25.24
N GLU A 79 3.46 -3.12 25.61
CA GLU A 79 2.97 -4.32 24.92
C GLU A 79 2.89 -4.14 23.39
N PRO A 80 3.39 -5.11 22.60
CA PRO A 80 3.42 -4.98 21.16
C PRO A 80 2.00 -4.96 20.56
N ALA A 81 1.82 -4.12 19.56
CA ALA A 81 0.68 -4.13 18.63
C ALA A 81 0.60 -5.46 17.87
N ASP A 82 -0.60 -5.87 17.41
CA ASP A 82 -0.66 -6.91 16.37
C ASP A 82 0.05 -6.39 15.12
N ILE A 83 0.87 -7.22 14.48
CA ILE A 83 1.61 -6.84 13.27
C ILE A 83 0.95 -7.50 12.06
N ILE A 84 0.54 -6.68 11.10
CA ILE A 84 0.01 -7.13 9.81
C ILE A 84 1.13 -6.93 8.79
N LEU A 85 1.70 -8.03 8.31
CA LEU A 85 2.72 -8.04 7.27
C LEU A 85 2.06 -8.35 5.92
N ILE A 86 2.21 -7.43 4.98
CA ILE A 86 1.73 -7.56 3.60
C ILE A 86 2.94 -7.65 2.70
N GLN A 87 2.95 -8.66 1.82
CA GLN A 87 3.98 -8.81 0.80
C GLN A 87 3.34 -8.59 -0.58
N THR A 88 3.96 -7.75 -1.40
CA THR A 88 3.54 -7.52 -2.77
C THR A 88 4.42 -8.25 -3.76
N ASN A 89 3.84 -8.58 -4.92
CA ASN A 89 4.56 -9.19 -6.03
C ASN A 89 5.00 -8.13 -7.07
N THR A 90 5.55 -8.60 -8.18
CA THR A 90 6.08 -7.73 -9.25
C THR A 90 5.05 -6.78 -9.89
N LEU A 91 3.74 -7.01 -9.70
CA LEU A 91 2.69 -6.13 -10.22
C LEU A 91 2.62 -4.79 -9.47
N ALA A 92 3.15 -4.71 -8.25
CA ALA A 92 3.27 -3.46 -7.50
C ALA A 92 4.39 -2.55 -8.02
N GLN A 93 5.29 -3.07 -8.86
CA GLN A 93 6.43 -2.32 -9.38
C GLN A 93 6.01 -1.30 -10.44
N LEU A 94 6.60 -0.11 -10.37
CA LEU A 94 6.40 0.95 -11.36
C LEU A 94 7.03 0.56 -12.70
N GLN A 95 6.22 0.58 -13.75
CA GLN A 95 6.69 0.50 -15.14
C GLN A 95 7.00 1.90 -15.66
N TRP A 96 8.14 2.07 -16.32
CA TRP A 96 8.58 3.38 -16.80
C TRP A 96 8.39 3.52 -18.31
N ILE A 97 7.77 4.62 -18.72
CA ILE A 97 7.61 5.02 -20.12
C ILE A 97 8.28 6.39 -20.27
N VAL A 98 9.32 6.46 -21.10
CA VAL A 98 10.03 7.72 -21.39
C VAL A 98 9.88 8.03 -22.87
N ASN A 99 9.32 9.20 -23.20
CA ASN A 99 9.01 9.60 -24.58
C ASN A 99 8.32 8.46 -25.36
N ASP A 100 7.27 7.90 -24.76
CA ASP A 100 6.44 6.81 -25.31
C ASP A 100 7.15 5.45 -25.50
N LYS A 101 8.36 5.28 -24.98
CA LYS A 101 9.11 4.02 -24.99
C LYS A 101 9.29 3.45 -23.59
N VAL A 102 9.11 2.14 -23.45
CA VAL A 102 9.38 1.44 -22.18
C VAL A 102 10.87 1.56 -21.84
N ALA A 103 11.16 2.01 -20.62
CA ALA A 103 12.52 2.20 -20.14
C ALA A 103 12.75 1.39 -18.87
N LYS A 104 13.98 0.96 -18.65
CA LYS A 104 14.36 0.26 -17.41
C LYS A 104 14.80 1.28 -16.36
N PRO A 105 14.20 1.27 -15.15
CA PRO A 105 14.64 2.18 -14.09
C PRO A 105 16.03 1.82 -13.57
N LYS A 106 16.70 2.79 -12.96
CA LYS A 106 17.98 2.55 -12.26
C LYS A 106 17.80 1.70 -11.02
N LYS A 107 16.73 1.98 -10.26
CA LYS A 107 16.34 1.28 -9.05
C LYS A 107 14.90 0.80 -9.21
N ARG A 108 14.62 -0.45 -8.85
CA ARG A 108 13.24 -0.95 -8.80
C ARG A 108 12.49 -0.20 -7.70
N LEU A 109 11.31 0.28 -8.03
CA LEU A 109 10.47 1.05 -7.12
C LEU A 109 9.04 0.55 -7.21
N THR A 110 8.37 0.40 -6.07
CA THR A 110 6.95 0.04 -6.01
C THR A 110 6.09 1.29 -5.92
N ILE A 111 4.79 1.14 -6.21
CA ILE A 111 3.85 2.24 -5.99
C ILE A 111 3.73 2.63 -4.51
N ILE A 112 3.99 1.69 -3.59
CA ILE A 112 3.96 1.93 -2.14
C ILE A 112 5.13 2.81 -1.73
N ASP A 113 6.34 2.54 -2.23
CA ASP A 113 7.52 3.38 -1.99
C ASP A 113 7.26 4.83 -2.43
N TYR A 114 6.63 5.00 -3.60
CA TYR A 114 6.25 6.32 -4.11
C TYR A 114 5.22 7.02 -3.22
N LYS A 115 4.19 6.30 -2.73
CA LYS A 115 3.17 6.85 -1.85
C LYS A 115 3.74 7.28 -0.50
N LEU A 116 4.68 6.52 0.04
CA LEU A 116 5.36 6.85 1.31
C LEU A 116 6.33 8.01 1.15
N SER A 117 7.08 8.06 0.04
CA SER A 117 8.09 9.10 -0.19
C SER A 117 8.21 9.45 -1.67
N PRO A 118 7.42 10.41 -2.19
CA PRO A 118 7.41 10.75 -3.63
C PRO A 118 8.78 11.12 -4.22
N THR A 119 9.69 11.63 -3.39
CA THR A 119 11.07 11.99 -3.75
C THR A 119 11.90 10.81 -4.26
N CYS A 120 11.52 9.56 -3.93
CA CYS A 120 12.23 8.37 -4.36
C CYS A 120 12.20 8.15 -5.89
N LEU A 121 11.26 8.78 -6.61
CA LEU A 121 11.18 8.71 -8.08
C LEU A 121 12.45 9.21 -8.76
N GLU A 122 13.07 10.27 -8.23
CA GLU A 122 14.28 10.84 -8.84
C GLU A 122 15.43 9.83 -8.85
N ALA A 123 15.61 9.11 -7.75
CA ALA A 123 16.61 8.05 -7.62
C ALA A 123 16.33 6.85 -8.55
N ALA A 124 15.06 6.63 -8.90
CA ALA A 124 14.62 5.52 -9.75
C ALA A 124 14.61 5.86 -11.26
N LEU A 125 14.82 7.12 -11.65
CA LEU A 125 14.82 7.56 -13.04
C LEU A 125 15.63 6.64 -13.96
N PRO A 126 15.13 6.28 -15.16
CA PRO A 126 15.87 5.46 -16.12
C PRO A 126 17.26 6.01 -16.47
N LYS A 127 18.18 5.11 -16.83
CA LYS A 127 19.55 5.49 -17.22
C LYS A 127 19.51 6.46 -18.42
N GLY A 128 20.35 7.50 -18.38
CA GLY A 128 20.44 8.52 -19.43
C GLY A 128 19.48 9.70 -19.29
N ILE A 129 18.45 9.61 -18.44
CA ILE A 129 17.54 10.73 -18.20
C ILE A 129 18.15 11.69 -17.20
N LYS A 130 18.37 12.93 -17.64
CA LYS A 130 18.85 14.03 -16.80
C LYS A 130 17.62 14.76 -16.22
N PRO A 131 17.52 14.97 -14.89
CA PRO A 131 16.40 15.69 -14.28
C PRO A 131 16.12 17.04 -14.94
N LYS A 132 17.17 17.79 -15.29
CA LYS A 132 17.09 19.10 -15.98
C LYS A 132 16.41 19.06 -17.37
N LYS A 133 16.33 17.88 -18.00
CA LYS A 133 15.68 17.70 -19.31
C LYS A 133 14.22 17.24 -19.19
N ILE A 134 13.73 16.95 -17.98
CA ILE A 134 12.36 16.48 -17.77
C ILE A 134 11.39 17.66 -17.95
N LEU A 135 10.38 17.46 -18.79
CA LEU A 135 9.28 18.40 -19.00
C LEU A 135 8.11 18.09 -18.07
N SER A 136 7.79 16.81 -17.92
CA SER A 136 6.72 16.36 -17.03
C SER A 136 6.92 14.91 -16.58
N ILE A 137 6.39 14.61 -15.40
CA ILE A 137 6.26 13.27 -14.85
C ILE A 137 4.81 13.07 -14.46
N GLN A 138 4.22 11.96 -14.88
CA GLN A 138 2.87 11.56 -14.49
C GLN A 138 2.92 10.13 -13.95
N VAL A 139 2.31 9.91 -12.78
CA VAL A 139 2.16 8.57 -12.20
C VAL A 139 0.72 8.14 -12.39
N LEU A 140 0.53 7.14 -13.24
CA LEU A 140 -0.76 6.56 -13.56
C LEU A 140 -0.97 5.32 -12.68
N THR A 141 -1.95 5.40 -11.79
CA THR A 141 -2.36 4.30 -10.94
C THR A 141 -3.78 3.87 -11.28
N HIS A 142 -4.10 2.62 -11.02
CA HIS A 142 -5.44 2.09 -11.25
C HIS A 142 -6.33 2.48 -10.08
N THR A 143 -7.41 3.22 -10.34
CA THR A 143 -8.33 3.75 -9.31
C THR A 143 -9.61 2.93 -9.15
N ALA A 144 -9.76 1.78 -9.83
CA ALA A 144 -10.98 0.99 -9.78
C ALA A 144 -10.72 -0.51 -9.85
N TYR A 145 -11.65 -1.27 -9.27
CA TYR A 145 -11.68 -2.72 -9.04
C TYR A 145 -11.80 -3.59 -10.30
N THR A 146 -11.76 -2.99 -11.49
CA THR A 146 -11.90 -3.66 -12.81
C THR A 146 -10.55 -3.90 -13.49
N ILE A 147 -9.52 -4.15 -12.67
CA ILE A 147 -8.14 -4.23 -13.14
C ILE A 147 -7.90 -5.58 -13.80
N ARG A 148 -7.39 -5.55 -15.05
CA ARG A 148 -6.81 -6.75 -15.70
C ARG A 148 -5.73 -7.34 -14.78
N PRO A 149 -5.70 -8.66 -14.52
CA PRO A 149 -4.77 -9.25 -13.56
C PRO A 149 -3.28 -8.88 -13.72
N GLY A 150 -2.85 -8.49 -14.93
CA GLY A 150 -1.47 -8.10 -15.22
C GLY A 150 -1.15 -6.59 -15.20
N ALA A 151 -2.09 -5.71 -14.85
CA ALA A 151 -1.86 -4.27 -14.94
C ALA A 151 -0.90 -3.77 -13.86
N ARG A 152 0.10 -2.99 -14.28
CA ARG A 152 1.09 -2.35 -13.41
C ARG A 152 0.84 -0.84 -13.31
N PRO A 153 1.22 -0.19 -12.21
CA PRO A 153 1.29 1.26 -12.14
C PRO A 153 2.39 1.77 -13.08
N ILE A 154 2.14 2.91 -13.75
CA ILE A 154 3.00 3.43 -14.82
C ILE A 154 3.50 4.82 -14.45
N VAL A 155 4.79 5.08 -14.67
CA VAL A 155 5.39 6.41 -14.63
C VAL A 155 5.69 6.84 -16.06
N VAL A 156 5.00 7.88 -16.52
CA VAL A 156 5.23 8.50 -17.82
C VAL A 156 6.12 9.71 -17.64
N VAL A 157 7.26 9.73 -18.31
CA VAL A 157 8.23 10.83 -18.28
C VAL A 157 8.34 11.40 -19.69
N LYS A 158 8.08 12.70 -19.84
CA LYS A 158 8.37 13.43 -21.07
C LYS A 158 9.62 14.27 -20.87
N THR A 159 10.53 14.21 -21.83
CA THR A 159 11.81 14.93 -21.80
C THR A 159 11.97 15.80 -23.04
N LYS A 160 12.74 16.88 -22.92
CA LYS A 160 13.23 17.62 -24.09
C LYS A 160 14.14 16.70 -24.90
N LYS A 161 13.93 16.67 -26.22
CA LYS A 161 14.86 16.02 -27.16
C LYS A 161 16.26 16.62 -26.98
#